data_AF-A0A2Z2PDS2-F1
#
_entry.id   AF-A0A2Z2PDS2-F1
#
_cell.length_a   1.000
_cell.length_b   1.000
_cell.length_c   1.000
_cell.angle_alpha   90.00
_cell.angle_beta   90.00
_cell.angle_gamma   90.00
#
_symmetry.space_group_name_H-M   'P 1'
#
loop_
_entity.id
_entity.type
_entity.pdbx_description
1 polymer ?
#
loop_
_entity_poly.entity_id
_entity_poly.type
_entity_poly.pdbx_seq_one_letter_code
_entity_poly.pdbx_strand_id
1 'polypeptide(L)'
;MENLAPFLPYLGWIITGAFVLGALGILVSFQTTRMKIKNGYPLEGMWGQSLKPGSDKQTAHRVTLLTQENAELRAELGSIKDRLANVERIVTDGGYHLGAEIDALRDRALANLTDKGEA
;
A
#
# COMPACT_ATOMS: atom_id res chain seq x y z
N MET A 1 58.12 -15.83 39.99
CA MET A 1 57.35 -14.78 39.29
C MET A 1 58.25 -14.23 38.18
N GLU A 2 58.51 -15.06 37.18
CA GLU A 2 59.43 -14.85 36.05
C GLU A 2 58.74 -15.57 34.87
N ASN A 3 58.56 -15.03 33.66
CA ASN A 3 59.55 -14.51 32.73
C ASN A 3 58.85 -13.59 31.70
N LEU A 4 58.81 -12.27 31.93
CA LEU A 4 58.35 -11.28 30.95
C LEU A 4 59.50 -10.70 30.09
N ALA A 5 60.75 -10.98 30.46
CA ALA A 5 61.96 -10.61 29.73
C ALA A 5 61.94 -10.97 28.22
N PRO A 6 61.44 -12.15 27.78
CA PRO A 6 61.38 -12.46 26.34
C PRO A 6 60.34 -11.63 25.57
N PHE A 7 59.38 -11.00 26.23
CA PHE A 7 58.33 -10.19 25.59
C PHE A 7 58.67 -8.69 25.55
N LEU A 8 59.63 -8.23 26.36
CA LEU A 8 60.13 -6.84 26.35
C LEU A 8 60.50 -6.31 24.95
N PRO A 9 61.23 -7.04 24.08
CA PRO A 9 61.58 -6.54 22.75
C PRO A 9 60.38 -6.45 21.79
N TYR A 10 59.31 -7.22 22.04
CA TYR A 10 58.10 -7.22 21.22
C TYR A 10 57.02 -6.26 21.73
N LEU A 11 57.25 -5.65 22.89
CA LEU A 11 56.27 -4.80 23.56
C LEU A 11 55.84 -3.60 22.69
N GLY A 12 56.77 -3.01 21.93
CA GLY A 12 56.44 -1.96 20.96
C GLY A 12 55.51 -2.45 19.85
N TRP A 13 55.80 -3.60 19.24
CA TRP A 13 54.97 -4.20 18.19
C TRP A 13 53.59 -4.61 18.70
N ILE A 14 53.49 -5.10 19.93
CA ILE A 14 52.22 -5.46 20.57
C ILE A 14 51.36 -4.21 20.79
N ILE A 15 51.95 -3.11 21.28
CA ILE A 15 51.25 -1.84 21.49
C ILE A 15 50.76 -1.28 20.15
N THR A 16 51.62 -1.26 19.13
CA THR A 16 51.24 -0.79 17.79
C THR A 16 50.14 -1.66 17.19
N GLY A 17 50.24 -2.99 17.30
CA GLY A 17 49.23 -3.92 16.83
C GLY A 17 47.87 -3.70 17.52
N ALA A 18 47.87 -3.52 18.83
CA ALA A 18 46.66 -3.22 19.60
C ALA A 18 46.01 -1.89 19.16
N PHE A 19 46.82 -0.86 18.93
CA PHE A 19 46.32 0.46 18.50
C PHE A 19 45.72 0.41 17.09
N VAL A 20 46.37 -0.29 16.16
CA VAL A 20 45.88 -0.47 14.78
C VAL A 20 44.57 -1.25 14.77
N LEU A 21 44.47 -2.34 15.53
CA LEU A 21 43.25 -3.12 15.64
C LEU A 21 42.10 -2.32 16.25
N GLY A 22 42.38 -1.50 17.27
CA GLY A 22 41.41 -0.58 17.86
C GLY A 22 40.89 0.44 16.85
N ALA A 23 41.80 1.08 16.10
CA ALA A 23 41.43 2.06 15.07
C ALA A 23 40.59 1.45 13.95
N LEU A 24 40.95 0.25 13.48
CA LEU A 24 40.18 -0.48 12.46
C LEU A 24 38.78 -0.85 12.97
N GLY A 25 38.65 -1.29 14.23
CA GLY A 25 37.36 -1.60 14.84
C GLY A 25 36.41 -0.40 14.87
N ILE A 26 36.93 0.78 15.23
CA ILE A 26 36.15 2.03 15.24
C ILE A 26 35.69 2.38 13.82
N LEU A 27 36.58 2.32 12.83
CA LEU A 27 36.24 2.62 11.42
C LEU A 27 35.17 1.69 10.87
N VAL A 28 35.26 0.39 11.16
CA VAL A 28 34.24 -0.59 10.76
C VAL A 28 32.90 -0.31 11.44
N SER A 29 32.89 0.03 12.73
CA SER A 29 31.66 0.38 13.46
C SER A 29 30.97 1.62 12.88
N PHE A 30 31.74 2.66 12.55
CA PHE A 30 31.20 3.85 11.88
C PHE A 30 30.65 3.54 10.49
N GLN A 31 31.38 2.75 9.70
CA GLN A 31 30.96 2.41 8.34
C GLN A 31 29.70 1.55 8.34
N THR A 32 29.59 0.56 9.23
CA THR A 32 28.38 -0.27 9.36
C THR A 32 27.18 0.57 9.81
N THR A 33 27.36 1.49 10.75
CA THR A 33 26.31 2.43 11.17
C THR A 33 25.87 3.32 10.02
N ARG A 34 26.80 3.84 9.21
CA ARG A 34 26.48 4.65 8.03
C ARG A 34 25.71 3.85 6.98
N MET A 35 26.07 2.59 6.74
CA MET A 35 25.36 1.71 5.82
C MET A 35 23.95 1.40 6.32
N LYS A 36 23.76 1.13 7.62
CA LYS A 36 22.43 0.91 8.22
C LYS A 36 21.52 2.12 8.04
N ILE A 37 22.05 3.34 8.26
CA ILE A 37 21.32 4.59 8.05
C ILE A 37 20.93 4.77 6.59
N LYS A 38 21.87 4.60 5.66
CA LYS A 38 21.61 4.73 4.21
C LYS A 38 20.59 3.73 3.70
N ASN A 39 20.59 2.51 4.25
CA ASN A 39 19.68 1.44 3.85
C ASN A 39 18.35 1.46 4.61
N GLY A 40 18.11 2.47 5.45
CA GLY A 40 16.83 2.65 6.14
C GLY A 40 16.55 1.62 7.25
N TYR A 41 17.56 0.91 7.74
CA TYR A 41 17.38 0.05 8.90
C TYR A 41 17.10 0.89 10.14
N PRO A 42 16.13 0.50 10.99
CA PRO A 42 15.89 1.20 12.25
C PRO A 42 17.18 1.19 13.07
N LEU A 43 17.63 2.37 13.49
CA LEU A 43 18.72 2.46 14.44
C LEU A 43 18.18 1.95 15.78
N GLU A 44 18.57 0.74 16.14
CA GLU A 44 18.28 0.17 17.46
C GLU A 44 19.09 0.97 18.49
N GLY A 45 18.39 1.59 19.44
CA GLY A 45 19.03 2.14 20.63
C GLY A 45 19.59 1.03 21.51
N MET A 46 20.42 1.40 22.50
CA MET A 46 21.05 0.46 23.45
C MET A 46 20.08 -0.42 24.26
N TRP A 47 18.77 -0.20 24.14
CA TRP A 47 17.70 -0.95 24.81
C TRP A 47 16.61 -1.44 23.86
N GLY A 48 16.95 -1.72 22.59
CA GLY A 48 16.03 -2.34 21.63
C GLY A 48 14.89 -1.45 21.14
N GLN A 49 14.90 -0.16 21.50
CA GLN A 49 13.97 0.82 20.95
C GLN A 49 14.46 1.24 19.57
N SER A 50 13.69 0.94 18.52
CA SER A 50 13.92 1.49 17.18
C SER A 50 13.76 3.01 17.25
N LEU A 51 14.85 3.76 17.23
CA LEU A 51 14.79 5.19 17.00
C LEU A 51 14.41 5.39 15.53
N LYS A 52 13.10 5.44 15.25
CA LYS A 52 12.60 5.98 13.97
C LYS A 52 12.88 7.49 14.00
N PRO A 53 13.79 8.02 13.17
CA PRO A 53 14.00 9.45 13.10
C PRO A 53 12.84 10.06 12.30
N GLY A 54 11.95 10.80 12.97
CA GLY A 54 11.26 11.95 12.39
C GLY A 54 10.11 11.74 11.40
N SER A 55 9.65 10.52 11.08
CA SER A 55 8.53 10.36 10.12
C SER A 55 7.14 10.42 10.78
N ASP A 56 7.01 10.29 12.10
CA ASP A 56 5.72 9.96 12.72
C ASP A 56 4.65 11.06 12.52
N LYS A 57 5.01 12.34 12.64
CA LYS A 57 4.06 13.46 12.43
C LYS A 57 3.68 13.67 10.96
N GLN A 58 4.65 13.56 10.05
CA GLN A 58 4.41 13.76 8.62
C GLN A 58 3.68 12.54 8.00
N THR A 59 3.99 11.34 8.49
CA THR A 59 3.28 10.10 8.13
C THR A 59 1.87 10.10 8.69
N ALA A 60 1.66 10.49 9.95
CA ALA A 60 0.31 10.62 10.52
C ALA A 60 -0.53 11.64 9.74
N HIS A 61 0.03 12.80 9.39
CA HIS A 61 -0.66 13.80 8.58
C HIS A 61 -1.01 13.25 7.18
N ARG A 62 -0.08 12.56 6.51
CA ARG A 62 -0.36 11.91 5.21
C ARG A 62 -1.44 10.84 5.32
N VAL A 63 -1.47 10.06 6.40
CA VAL A 63 -2.53 9.08 6.66
C VAL A 63 -3.88 9.77 6.84
N THR A 64 -3.93 10.91 7.54
CA THR A 64 -5.19 11.68 7.68
C THR A 64 -5.68 12.22 6.34
N LEU A 65 -4.78 12.77 5.50
CA LEU A 65 -5.13 13.26 4.16
C LEU A 65 -5.62 12.13 3.25
N LEU A 66 -4.89 11.01 3.20
CA LEU A 66 -5.30 9.83 2.44
C LEU A 66 -6.64 9.25 2.92
N THR A 67 -6.91 9.30 4.23
CA THR A 67 -8.19 8.83 4.77
C THR A 67 -9.35 9.73 4.32
N GLN A 68 -9.12 11.04 4.23
CA GLN A 68 -10.10 11.99 3.71
C GLN A 68 -10.35 11.77 2.21
N GLU A 69 -9.30 11.63 1.41
CA GLU A 69 -9.41 11.31 -0.02
C GLU A 69 -10.16 9.99 -0.26
N ASN A 70 -9.90 8.97 0.56
CA ASN A 70 -10.64 7.71 0.48
C ASN A 70 -12.12 7.86 0.84
N ALA A 71 -12.47 8.74 1.78
CA ALA A 71 -13.85 9.00 2.14
C ALA A 71 -14.61 9.71 1.00
N GLU A 72 -13.96 10.69 0.36
CA GLU A 72 -14.48 11.40 -0.81
C GLU A 72 -14.67 10.45 -2.01
N LEU A 73 -13.65 9.67 -2.36
CA LEU A 73 -13.76 8.68 -3.45
C LEU A 73 -14.87 7.65 -3.19
N ARG A 74 -15.08 7.24 -1.94
CA ARG A 74 -16.18 6.34 -1.59
C ARG A 74 -17.55 7.00 -1.76
N ALA A 75 -17.66 8.30 -1.47
CA ALA A 75 -18.89 9.06 -1.71
C ALA A 75 -19.15 9.21 -3.23
N GLU A 76 -18.12 9.54 -4.01
CA GLU A 76 -18.23 9.61 -5.48
C GLU A 76 -18.65 8.27 -6.07
N LEU A 77 -18.00 7.16 -5.65
CA LEU A 77 -18.37 5.81 -6.06
C LEU A 77 -19.79 5.44 -5.64
N GLY A 78 -20.25 5.88 -4.47
CA GLY A 78 -21.64 5.73 -4.04
C GLY A 78 -22.61 6.40 -5.01
N SER A 79 -22.34 7.66 -5.37
CA SER A 79 -23.18 8.41 -6.31
C SER A 79 -23.24 7.77 -7.71
N ILE A 80 -22.12 7.19 -8.17
CA ILE A 80 -22.07 6.47 -9.44
C ILE A 80 -22.88 5.18 -9.35
N LYS A 81 -22.79 4.43 -8.25
CA LYS A 81 -23.59 3.21 -8.03
C LYS A 81 -25.09 3.51 -8.02
N ASP A 82 -25.52 4.58 -7.37
CA ASP A 82 -26.95 4.96 -7.35
C ASP A 82 -27.46 5.29 -8.76
N ARG A 83 -26.64 5.97 -9.56
CA ARG A 83 -26.96 6.24 -10.97
C ARG A 83 -26.99 4.97 -11.80
N LEU A 84 -26.05 4.05 -11.59
CA LEU A 84 -26.03 2.76 -12.28
C LEU A 84 -27.28 1.93 -11.94
N ALA A 85 -27.71 1.89 -10.68
CA ALA A 85 -28.93 1.20 -10.26
C ALA A 85 -30.18 1.82 -10.94
N ASN A 86 -30.23 3.16 -11.06
CA ASN A 86 -31.30 3.82 -11.81
C ASN A 86 -31.28 3.45 -13.30
N VAL A 87 -30.10 3.38 -13.92
CA VAL A 87 -29.96 2.95 -15.33
C VAL A 87 -30.39 1.50 -15.50
N GLU A 88 -29.95 0.61 -14.60
CA GLU A 88 -30.35 -0.81 -14.60
C GLU A 88 -31.86 -0.95 -14.54
N ARG A 89 -32.52 -0.20 -13.65
CA ARG A 89 -33.98 -0.18 -13.54
C ARG A 89 -34.66 0.30 -14.83
N ILE A 90 -34.19 1.39 -15.44
CA ILE A 90 -34.76 1.90 -16.69
C ILE A 90 -34.64 0.87 -17.82
N VAL A 91 -33.46 0.27 -17.97
CA VAL A 91 -33.20 -0.70 -19.04
C VAL A 91 -34.01 -1.97 -18.82
N THR A 92 -34.13 -2.43 -17.58
CA THR A 92 -34.87 -3.64 -17.23
C THR A 92 -36.38 -3.43 -17.35
N ASP A 93 -36.93 -2.42 -16.66
CA ASP A 93 -38.37 -2.13 -16.66
C ASP A 93 -38.86 -1.76 -18.07
N GLY A 94 -38.09 -0.95 -18.81
CA GLY A 94 -38.42 -0.55 -20.17
C GLY A 94 -38.42 -1.70 -21.18
N GLY A 95 -37.49 -2.67 -21.03
CA GLY A 95 -37.42 -3.85 -21.89
C GLY A 95 -38.64 -4.76 -21.77
N TYR A 96 -39.11 -5.02 -20.55
CA TYR A 96 -40.31 -5.83 -20.31
C TYR A 96 -41.60 -5.12 -20.78
N HIS A 97 -41.72 -3.82 -20.53
CA HIS A 97 -42.88 -3.04 -20.99
C HIS A 97 -42.98 -3.00 -22.52
N LEU A 98 -41.88 -2.71 -23.22
CA LEU A 98 -41.87 -2.66 -24.68
C LEU A 98 -42.18 -4.04 -25.30
N GLY A 99 -41.62 -5.11 -24.75
CA GLY A 99 -41.93 -6.48 -25.21
C GLY A 99 -43.42 -6.81 -25.08
N ALA A 100 -44.01 -6.52 -23.92
CA ALA A 100 -45.44 -6.72 -23.69
C ALA A 100 -46.32 -5.88 -24.62
N GLU A 101 -45.94 -4.63 -24.89
CA GLU A 101 -46.67 -3.77 -25.84
C GLU A 101 -46.58 -4.28 -27.28
N ILE A 102 -45.41 -4.79 -27.71
CA ILE A 102 -45.22 -5.41 -29.02
C ILE A 102 -46.09 -6.66 -29.16
N ASP A 103 -46.12 -7.53 -28.15
CA ASP A 103 -46.96 -8.73 -28.13
C ASP A 103 -48.44 -8.37 -28.23
N ALA A 104 -48.91 -7.41 -27.43
CA ALA A 104 -50.30 -6.95 -27.49
C ALA A 104 -50.68 -6.29 -28.83
N LEU A 105 -49.75 -5.62 -29.51
CA LEU A 105 -49.98 -5.10 -30.87
C LEU A 105 -50.04 -6.21 -31.91
N ARG A 106 -49.15 -7.20 -31.80
CA ARG A 106 -49.11 -8.38 -32.68
C ARG A 106 -50.37 -9.22 -32.56
N ASP A 107 -50.85 -9.49 -31.35
CA ASP A 107 -52.06 -10.28 -31.13
C ASP A 107 -53.31 -9.57 -31.70
N ARG A 108 -53.42 -8.25 -31.52
CA ARG A 108 -54.49 -7.45 -32.14
C ARG A 108 -54.41 -7.47 -33.67
N ALA A 109 -53.21 -7.37 -34.23
CA ALA A 109 -53.01 -7.43 -35.67
C ALA A 109 -53.43 -8.81 -36.23
N LEU A 110 -53.06 -9.90 -35.55
CA LEU A 110 -53.46 -11.26 -35.92
C LEU A 110 -54.98 -11.45 -35.85
N ALA A 111 -55.63 -10.99 -34.78
CA ALA A 111 -57.09 -11.05 -34.65
C ALA A 111 -57.82 -10.33 -35.79
N ASN A 112 -57.35 -9.14 -36.17
CA ASN A 112 -57.90 -8.37 -37.30
C ASN A 112 -57.71 -9.05 -38.67
N LEU A 113 -56.67 -9.89 -38.83
CA LEU A 113 -56.45 -10.65 -40.06
C LEU A 113 -57.41 -11.85 -40.15
N THR A 114 -57.69 -12.51 -39.04
CA THR A 114 -58.67 -13.61 -38.98
C THR A 114 -60.07 -13.10 -39.31
N ASP A 115 -60.49 -11.97 -38.73
CA ASP A 115 -61.80 -11.35 -39.00
C ASP A 115 -62.01 -11.00 -40.49
N LYS A 116 -60.95 -10.55 -41.17
CA LYS A 116 -60.97 -10.30 -42.63
C LYS A 116 -60.95 -11.55 -43.50
N GLY A 117 -60.50 -12.68 -42.97
CA GLY A 117 -60.48 -13.96 -43.70
C GLY A 117 -61.80 -14.71 -43.62
N GLU A 118 -62.66 -14.36 -42.66
CA GLU A 118 -63.99 -14.96 -42.45
C GLU A 118 -65.15 -14.13 -43.06
N ALA A 119 -64.87 -12.93 -43.59
CA ALA A 119 -65.81 -12.05 -44.29
C ALA A 119 -65.72 -12.17 -45.82
#